data_AF-A0A537KZ09-F1
#
_entry.id   AF-A0A537KZ09-F1
#
_cell.length_a   1.000
_cell.length_b   1.000
_cell.length_c   1.000
_cell.angle_alpha   90.00
_cell.angle_beta   90.00
_cell.angle_gamma   90.00
#
_symmetry.space_group_name_H-M   'P 1'
#
loop_
_entity.id
_entity.type
_entity.pdbx_description
1 polymer ?
#
loop_
_entity_poly.entity_id
_entity_poly.type
_entity_poly.pdbx_seq_one_letter_code
_entity_poly.pdbx_strand_id
1 'polypeptide(L)'
;MFNCKVLKHSRPPEGLDLISIEWDTPRVVLAEAVTHRRSSDVFGDFELVYAERTTTQGMSKNSASSRAIPLWKIIKKAMDDTYVPQRFSSAGKGMQGAGWLEGKDHEIAVKNWLRLRDQAVVAALSLLNGKDCAETIQKAGLHLRFIRELEGLPAPDVSVHKQDVNRCLEPWLWVTQAVTATMDHWSNFFHLRCHRAAHPALRKLARMAFLAIRGSKPQQLARYQWHLPYDDGEAPFWAPNLATIWPGVALDDIHPRVRASAARCAWVSYENPDKEATQEACDNTFTKLVGSSPLHASPQEHQACPPPPSLFQAMPQYQSNLTGWLQARKLLPREAVKEYSPSDELVASWGPDLMEDGL
;
A
#
# COMPACT_ATOMS: atom_id res chain seq x y z
N MET A 1 8.90 12.22 4.18
CA MET A 1 10.13 12.21 3.34
C MET A 1 10.43 10.80 2.79
N PHE A 2 11.21 10.65 1.69
CA PHE A 2 11.65 9.32 1.19
C PHE A 2 12.41 8.52 2.25
N ASN A 3 12.00 7.28 2.44
CA ASN A 3 12.61 6.32 3.33
C ASN A 3 12.49 4.92 2.72
N CYS A 4 13.40 4.02 3.09
CA CYS A 4 13.30 2.62 2.73
C CYS A 4 14.08 1.78 3.75
N LYS A 5 13.42 0.82 4.39
CA LYS A 5 14.03 -0.13 5.32
C LYS A 5 13.63 -1.56 4.96
N VAL A 6 14.56 -2.49 5.13
CA VAL A 6 14.25 -3.92 5.04
C VAL A 6 13.60 -4.34 6.36
N LEU A 7 12.37 -4.84 6.28
CA LEU A 7 11.64 -5.39 7.42
C LEU A 7 12.07 -6.83 7.69
N LYS A 8 12.23 -7.61 6.62
CA LYS A 8 12.62 -9.02 6.70
C LYS A 8 13.28 -9.45 5.41
N HIS A 9 14.36 -10.22 5.52
CA HIS A 9 15.02 -10.88 4.41
C HIS A 9 15.24 -12.34 4.79
N SER A 10 14.60 -13.25 4.08
CA SER A 10 14.64 -14.68 4.36
C SER A 10 15.15 -15.47 3.18
N ARG A 11 16.02 -16.43 3.45
CA ARG A 11 16.52 -17.39 2.47
C ARG A 11 15.92 -18.76 2.75
N PRO A 12 15.22 -19.38 1.79
CA PRO A 12 14.69 -20.72 1.95
C PRO A 12 15.81 -21.77 1.72
N PRO A 13 15.60 -23.05 2.06
CA PRO A 13 16.57 -24.10 1.78
C PRO A 13 16.83 -24.28 0.27
N GLU A 14 15.79 -24.06 -0.54
CA GLU A 14 15.79 -24.15 -2.00
C GLU A 14 14.88 -23.03 -2.54
N GLY A 15 15.24 -22.43 -3.68
CA GLY A 15 14.44 -21.40 -4.35
C GLY A 15 14.97 -19.97 -4.15
N LEU A 16 14.07 -18.99 -4.23
CA LEU A 16 14.40 -17.56 -4.24
C LEU A 16 14.24 -16.93 -2.84
N ASP A 17 15.16 -16.02 -2.50
CA ASP A 17 15.06 -15.19 -1.30
C ASP A 17 13.74 -14.40 -1.31
N LEU A 18 13.12 -14.27 -0.14
CA LEU A 18 11.91 -13.47 0.08
C LEU A 18 12.25 -12.24 0.92
N ILE A 19 11.83 -11.08 0.44
CA ILE A 19 12.20 -9.81 1.03
C ILE A 19 10.97 -8.93 1.20
N SER A 20 10.81 -8.44 2.42
CA SER A 20 9.84 -7.41 2.79
C SER A 20 10.55 -6.13 3.13
N ILE A 21 10.06 -5.04 2.54
CA ILE A 21 10.52 -3.69 2.84
C ILE A 21 9.35 -2.82 3.27
N GLU A 22 9.65 -1.78 4.04
CA GLU A 22 8.78 -0.63 4.22
C GLU A 22 9.44 0.55 3.54
N TRP A 23 8.67 1.31 2.79
CA TRP A 23 9.16 2.54 2.17
C TRP A 23 8.16 3.67 2.28
N ASP A 24 8.67 4.89 2.17
CA ASP A 24 7.86 6.10 2.10
C ASP A 24 8.02 6.72 0.71
N THR A 25 6.91 6.89 0.02
CA THR A 25 6.88 7.44 -1.35
C THR A 25 5.85 8.55 -1.45
N PRO A 26 6.03 9.53 -2.37
CA PRO A 26 4.97 10.49 -2.64
C PRO A 26 3.72 9.78 -3.15
N ARG A 27 2.55 10.17 -2.65
CA ARG A 27 1.29 9.51 -3.01
C ARG A 27 0.92 9.67 -4.49
N VAL A 28 1.30 10.78 -5.12
CA VAL A 28 1.18 10.94 -6.59
C VAL A 28 1.98 9.91 -7.40
N VAL A 29 3.05 9.37 -6.83
CA VAL A 29 3.88 8.35 -7.48
C VAL A 29 3.30 6.95 -7.25
N LEU A 30 2.32 6.80 -6.36
CA LEU A 30 1.66 5.51 -6.11
C LEU A 30 0.96 4.99 -7.36
N ALA A 31 0.26 5.85 -8.12
CA ALA A 31 -0.37 5.47 -9.37
C ALA A 31 0.66 4.91 -10.37
N GLU A 32 1.83 5.55 -10.49
CA GLU A 32 2.96 5.07 -11.31
C GLU A 32 3.58 3.77 -10.79
N ALA A 33 3.57 3.53 -9.48
CA ALA A 33 4.04 2.29 -8.86
C ALA A 33 3.06 1.11 -9.07
N VAL A 34 1.83 1.39 -9.50
CA VAL A 34 0.74 0.44 -9.69
C VAL A 34 0.54 0.07 -11.17
N THR A 35 0.86 0.96 -12.12
CA THR A 35 0.47 0.84 -13.54
C THR A 35 1.42 0.09 -14.48
N HIS A 36 2.65 -0.30 -14.07
CA HIS A 36 3.60 -0.91 -15.03
C HIS A 36 3.84 -2.40 -14.75
N ARG A 37 3.55 -3.22 -15.77
CA ARG A 37 3.54 -4.68 -15.75
C ARG A 37 4.88 -5.29 -16.21
N ARG A 38 5.09 -6.55 -15.81
CA ARG A 38 6.03 -7.47 -16.45
C ARG A 38 5.44 -7.80 -17.83
N SER A 39 6.17 -7.50 -18.91
CA SER A 39 5.93 -8.11 -20.23
C SER A 39 6.90 -9.28 -20.34
N SER A 40 6.53 -10.41 -19.75
CA SER A 40 7.18 -11.69 -20.03
C SER A 40 6.21 -12.83 -19.81
N ASP A 41 5.03 -12.74 -20.43
CA ASP A 41 4.24 -13.92 -20.73
C ASP A 41 4.27 -14.07 -22.25
N VAL A 42 5.04 -15.06 -22.67
CA VAL A 42 5.02 -15.58 -24.02
C VAL A 42 3.59 -16.09 -24.28
N PHE A 43 3.07 -15.77 -25.47
CA PHE A 43 1.88 -16.38 -26.06
C PHE A 43 1.83 -17.90 -25.79
N GLY A 44 0.71 -18.38 -25.22
CA GLY A 44 0.45 -19.80 -25.03
C GLY A 44 -0.42 -20.06 -23.81
N ASP A 45 -1.73 -19.98 -24.01
CA ASP A 45 -2.82 -20.61 -23.25
C ASP A 45 -2.63 -20.75 -21.73
N PHE A 46 -3.24 -19.85 -20.97
CA PHE A 46 -4.14 -20.19 -19.85
C PHE A 46 -4.86 -18.91 -19.40
N GLU A 47 -6.15 -18.81 -19.74
CA GLU A 47 -7.09 -17.91 -19.08
C GLU A 47 -7.22 -18.31 -17.61
N LEU A 48 -7.05 -17.37 -16.68
CA LEU A 48 -7.80 -17.29 -15.43
C LEU A 48 -7.48 -15.98 -14.67
N VAL A 49 -8.54 -15.31 -14.24
CA VAL A 49 -8.65 -14.18 -13.28
C VAL A 49 -8.15 -12.80 -13.76
N TYR A 50 -9.11 -11.98 -14.18
CA TYR A 50 -8.95 -10.60 -14.65
C TYR A 50 -9.15 -9.53 -13.57
N ALA A 51 -9.48 -9.88 -12.32
CA ALA A 51 -9.90 -8.92 -11.29
C ALA A 51 -8.80 -8.35 -10.37
N GLU A 52 -7.55 -8.83 -10.43
CA GLU A 52 -6.44 -8.34 -9.58
C GLU A 52 -5.34 -7.57 -10.35
N ARG A 53 -5.60 -7.17 -11.60
CA ARG A 53 -4.57 -6.80 -12.59
C ARG A 53 -4.02 -5.35 -12.51
N THR A 54 -3.75 -4.85 -11.31
CA THR A 54 -2.97 -3.61 -11.07
C THR A 54 -1.81 -3.81 -10.09
N THR A 55 -0.84 -4.65 -10.44
CA THR A 55 0.48 -4.70 -9.81
C THR A 55 1.52 -5.23 -10.80
N THR A 56 2.80 -4.96 -10.57
CA THR A 56 3.84 -5.96 -10.87
C THR A 56 3.41 -7.25 -10.16
N GLN A 57 2.83 -8.20 -10.90
CA GLN A 57 2.11 -9.42 -10.48
C GLN A 57 2.76 -10.25 -9.35
N GLY A 58 4.02 -10.01 -9.04
CA GLY A 58 4.81 -10.70 -8.03
C GLY A 58 5.02 -9.99 -6.70
N MET A 59 4.43 -8.81 -6.47
CA MET A 59 4.66 -8.02 -5.26
C MET A 59 3.37 -7.83 -4.46
N SER A 60 3.35 -8.29 -3.22
CA SER A 60 2.28 -8.02 -2.25
C SER A 60 2.49 -6.67 -1.58
N LYS A 61 1.42 -5.88 -1.43
CA LYS A 61 1.50 -4.47 -1.00
C LYS A 61 0.38 -4.10 -0.01
N ASN A 62 0.75 -3.40 1.06
CA ASN A 62 -0.18 -2.71 1.95
C ASN A 62 0.21 -1.23 2.06
N SER A 63 -0.75 -0.31 1.91
CA SER A 63 -0.51 1.14 1.88
C SER A 63 -1.53 1.91 2.71
N ALA A 64 -1.14 3.05 3.29
CA ALA A 64 -2.04 3.96 3.99
C ALA A 64 -3.24 4.38 3.12
N SER A 65 -4.47 4.21 3.60
CA SER A 65 -5.68 4.63 2.87
C SER A 65 -6.11 6.04 3.28
N SER A 66 -6.11 6.97 2.33
CA SER A 66 -6.62 8.34 2.52
C SER A 66 -8.11 8.36 2.90
N ARG A 67 -8.91 7.39 2.46
CA ARG A 67 -10.36 7.31 2.76
C ARG A 67 -10.67 7.10 4.24
N ALA A 68 -9.75 6.43 4.96
CA ALA A 68 -9.95 6.06 6.36
C ALA A 68 -9.52 7.19 7.33
N ILE A 69 -8.65 8.10 6.89
CA ILE A 69 -8.01 9.10 7.76
C ILE A 69 -8.90 10.35 7.88
N PRO A 70 -9.13 10.88 9.11
CA PRO A 70 -9.82 12.16 9.30
C PRO A 70 -9.18 13.31 8.52
N LEU A 71 -9.99 14.20 7.93
CA LEU A 71 -9.51 15.29 7.06
C LEU A 71 -8.47 16.18 7.75
N TRP A 72 -8.70 16.56 9.01
CA TRP A 72 -7.75 17.43 9.72
C TRP A 72 -6.35 16.79 9.85
N LYS A 73 -6.26 15.46 9.98
CA LYS A 73 -4.96 14.75 9.99
C LYS A 73 -4.30 14.81 8.61
N ILE A 74 -5.09 14.69 7.54
CA ILE A 74 -4.60 14.85 6.17
C ILE A 74 -4.10 16.27 5.92
N ILE A 75 -4.86 17.29 6.31
CA ILE A 75 -4.45 18.70 6.22
C ILE A 75 -3.15 18.91 7.00
N LYS A 76 -3.08 18.47 8.26
CA LYS A 76 -1.88 18.57 9.07
C LYS A 76 -0.67 17.94 8.40
N LYS A 77 -0.80 16.73 7.84
CA LYS A 77 0.27 16.07 7.08
C LYS A 77 0.66 16.84 5.83
N ALA A 78 -0.33 17.28 5.05
CA ALA A 78 -0.10 18.07 3.85
C ALA A 78 0.68 19.35 4.19
N MET A 79 0.45 19.96 5.35
CA MET A 79 1.11 21.18 5.79
C MET A 79 2.49 20.97 6.43
N ASP A 80 2.63 19.98 7.32
CA ASP A 80 3.82 19.76 8.15
C ASP A 80 4.89 18.92 7.45
N ASP A 81 4.51 17.91 6.65
CA ASP A 81 5.41 17.06 5.85
C ASP A 81 4.93 17.01 4.39
N THR A 82 4.90 18.17 3.75
CA THR A 82 4.53 18.30 2.33
C THR A 82 5.50 17.55 1.44
N TYR A 83 4.98 16.74 0.52
CA TYR A 83 5.77 16.32 -0.63
C TYR A 83 6.06 17.50 -1.56
N VAL A 84 7.34 17.78 -1.79
CA VAL A 84 7.84 18.67 -2.83
C VAL A 84 8.70 17.84 -3.80
N PRO A 85 8.46 17.90 -5.13
CA PRO A 85 9.36 17.30 -6.10
C PRO A 85 10.80 17.74 -5.89
N GLN A 86 11.74 16.78 -5.81
CA GLN A 86 13.15 17.06 -5.55
C GLN A 86 13.78 17.98 -6.59
N ARG A 87 13.30 17.89 -7.83
CA ARG A 87 13.61 18.79 -8.93
C ARG A 87 12.39 18.89 -9.83
N PHE A 88 12.16 20.07 -10.36
CA PHE A 88 11.17 20.31 -11.40
C PHE A 88 11.86 20.21 -12.75
N SER A 89 11.27 19.47 -13.68
CA SER A 89 11.77 19.41 -15.04
C SER A 89 11.48 20.70 -15.80
N SER A 90 12.41 21.15 -16.63
CA SER A 90 12.13 22.21 -17.61
C SER A 90 11.14 21.71 -18.67
N ALA A 91 10.33 22.63 -19.21
CA ALA A 91 9.35 22.32 -20.24
C ALA A 91 10.04 21.76 -21.50
N GLY A 92 9.49 20.68 -22.06
CA GLY A 92 10.01 20.00 -23.24
C GLY A 92 8.89 19.43 -24.11
N LYS A 93 9.23 19.00 -25.34
CA LYS A 93 8.28 18.30 -26.22
C LYS A 93 8.25 16.80 -25.85
N GLY A 94 7.05 16.23 -25.76
CA GLY A 94 6.85 14.79 -25.48
C GLY A 94 6.73 14.45 -23.99
N MET A 95 6.93 13.18 -23.64
CA MET A 95 6.69 12.64 -22.28
C MET A 95 7.79 12.94 -21.26
N GLN A 96 8.92 13.51 -21.68
CA GLN A 96 10.11 13.70 -20.83
C GLN A 96 10.46 15.18 -20.71
N GLY A 97 10.95 15.58 -19.54
CA GLY A 97 11.44 16.93 -19.30
C GLY A 97 12.69 17.26 -20.11
N ALA A 98 12.85 18.53 -20.54
CA ALA A 98 14.00 18.98 -21.32
C ALA A 98 15.24 19.32 -20.47
N GLY A 99 15.36 18.72 -19.28
CA GLY A 99 16.36 19.07 -18.27
C GLY A 99 15.72 19.38 -16.92
N TRP A 100 16.48 20.04 -16.05
CA TRP A 100 16.07 20.43 -14.70
C TRP A 100 16.05 21.95 -14.58
N LEU A 101 15.08 22.49 -13.85
CA LEU A 101 15.16 23.86 -13.36
C LEU A 101 16.27 23.95 -12.30
N GLU A 102 17.02 25.05 -12.32
CA GLU A 102 18.13 25.32 -11.40
C GLU A 102 18.02 26.73 -10.81
N GLY A 103 18.74 26.98 -9.71
CA GLY A 103 18.79 28.29 -9.05
C GLY A 103 17.42 28.90 -8.77
N LYS A 104 17.24 30.17 -9.14
CA LYS A 104 16.02 30.95 -8.87
C LYS A 104 14.75 30.34 -9.47
N ASP A 105 14.84 29.72 -10.65
CA ASP A 105 13.67 29.14 -11.32
C ASP A 105 13.15 27.93 -10.55
N HIS A 106 14.05 27.11 -10.00
CA HIS A 106 13.67 26.01 -9.12
C HIS A 106 13.04 26.52 -7.82
N GLU A 107 13.61 27.56 -7.20
CA GLU A 107 13.04 28.17 -5.99
C GLU A 107 11.64 28.75 -6.22
N ILE A 108 11.41 29.38 -7.38
CA ILE A 108 10.09 29.88 -7.78
C ILE A 108 9.10 28.73 -7.97
N ALA A 109 9.52 27.64 -8.63
CA ALA A 109 8.68 26.47 -8.82
C ALA A 109 8.28 25.84 -7.47
N VAL A 110 9.20 25.73 -6.51
CA VAL A 110 8.92 25.26 -5.15
C VAL A 110 7.92 26.18 -4.45
N LYS A 111 8.10 27.50 -4.50
CA LYS A 111 7.16 28.47 -3.91
C LYS A 111 5.75 28.34 -4.49
N ASN A 112 5.64 28.21 -5.82
CA ASN A 112 4.36 28.03 -6.49
C ASN A 112 3.71 26.68 -6.15
N TRP A 113 4.49 25.61 -6.02
CA TRP A 113 3.99 24.30 -5.58
C TRP A 113 3.37 24.35 -4.18
N LEU A 114 4.02 25.05 -3.24
CA LEU A 114 3.49 25.24 -1.89
C LEU A 114 2.24 26.14 -1.88
N ARG A 115 2.17 27.15 -2.76
CA ARG A 115 0.97 27.97 -2.91
C ARG A 115 -0.22 27.16 -3.45
N LEU A 116 0.01 26.25 -4.39
CA LEU A 116 -1.01 25.33 -4.91
C LEU A 116 -1.56 24.41 -3.81
N ARG A 117 -0.68 23.89 -2.94
CA ARG A 117 -1.09 23.14 -1.74
C ARG A 117 -2.04 23.97 -0.88
N ASP A 118 -1.65 25.20 -0.54
CA ASP A 118 -2.44 26.05 0.35
C ASP A 118 -3.83 26.34 -0.24
N GLN A 119 -3.89 26.61 -1.55
CA GLN A 119 -5.16 26.79 -2.27
C GLN A 119 -6.03 25.53 -2.23
N ALA A 120 -5.43 24.35 -2.37
CA ALA A 120 -6.18 23.10 -2.31
C ALA A 120 -6.66 22.74 -0.90
N VAL A 121 -5.92 23.11 0.16
CA VAL A 121 -6.39 23.01 1.55
C VAL A 121 -7.63 23.87 1.75
N VAL A 122 -7.62 25.10 1.25
CA VAL A 122 -8.79 25.99 1.30
C VAL A 122 -9.96 25.37 0.53
N ALA A 123 -9.74 24.91 -0.71
CA ALA A 123 -10.78 24.29 -1.51
C ALA A 123 -11.37 23.03 -0.85
N ALA A 124 -10.53 22.20 -0.22
CA ALA A 124 -10.96 21.02 0.52
C ALA A 124 -11.84 21.40 1.74
N LEU A 125 -11.49 22.47 2.48
CA LEU A 125 -12.31 22.97 3.58
C LEU A 125 -13.65 23.53 3.10
N SER A 126 -13.66 24.24 1.97
CA SER A 126 -14.88 24.75 1.36
C SER A 126 -15.80 23.63 0.88
N LEU A 127 -15.22 22.59 0.26
CA LEU A 127 -15.96 21.39 -0.16
C LEU A 127 -16.54 20.63 1.03
N LEU A 128 -15.77 20.50 2.11
CA LEU A 128 -16.28 19.90 3.35
C LEU A 128 -17.47 20.69 3.89
N ASN A 129 -17.37 22.02 3.91
CA ASN A 129 -18.36 22.90 4.56
C ASN A 129 -19.54 23.34 3.68
N GLY A 130 -19.56 22.96 2.40
CA GLY A 130 -20.58 23.38 1.44
C GLY A 130 -20.65 24.91 1.22
N LYS A 131 -19.59 25.64 1.59
CA LYS A 131 -19.51 27.11 1.50
C LYS A 131 -18.68 27.54 0.30
N ASP A 132 -18.97 28.74 -0.21
CA ASP A 132 -18.15 29.37 -1.23
C ASP A 132 -16.69 29.52 -0.73
N CYS A 133 -15.74 29.20 -1.61
CA CYS A 133 -14.31 29.37 -1.38
C CYS A 133 -13.97 30.81 -1.00
N ALA A 134 -14.64 31.80 -1.61
CA ALA A 134 -14.43 33.21 -1.34
C ALA A 134 -14.84 33.61 0.09
N GLU A 135 -15.98 33.13 0.59
CA GLU A 135 -16.44 33.43 1.96
C GLU A 135 -15.54 32.76 3.02
N THR A 136 -15.04 31.57 2.71
CA THR A 136 -14.10 30.81 3.54
C THR A 136 -12.75 31.54 3.65
N ILE A 137 -12.23 32.04 2.53
CA ILE A 137 -10.98 32.83 2.46
C ILE A 137 -11.13 34.19 3.15
N GLN A 138 -12.31 34.82 3.08
CA GLN A 138 -12.54 36.15 3.63
C GLN A 138 -12.64 36.15 5.17
N LYS A 139 -13.16 35.08 5.77
CA LYS A 139 -13.21 34.89 7.24
C LYS A 139 -11.90 34.32 7.80
N ALA A 140 -11.23 33.45 7.05
CA ALA A 140 -9.91 32.92 7.39
C ALA A 140 -8.83 33.74 6.68
N GLY A 141 -8.58 34.97 7.17
CA GLY A 141 -7.47 35.79 6.68
C GLY A 141 -6.18 34.96 6.68
N LEU A 142 -5.68 34.68 5.48
CA LEU A 142 -4.70 33.68 4.98
C LEU A 142 -3.48 33.31 5.87
N HIS A 143 -3.69 33.05 7.15
CA HIS A 143 -2.70 32.55 8.08
C HIS A 143 -3.14 31.18 8.59
N LEU A 144 -2.27 30.21 8.33
CA LEU A 144 -2.24 28.84 8.83
C LEU A 144 -2.39 28.67 10.35
N ARG A 145 -2.55 29.76 11.12
CA ARG A 145 -2.82 29.75 12.56
C ARG A 145 -4.17 29.09 12.90
N PHE A 146 -5.12 29.07 11.98
CA PHE A 146 -6.44 28.43 12.21
C PHE A 146 -6.43 26.90 12.13
N ILE A 147 -5.39 26.25 11.60
CA ILE A 147 -5.37 24.78 11.50
C ILE A 147 -5.37 24.11 12.88
N ARG A 148 -4.86 24.80 13.92
CA ARG A 148 -4.94 24.32 15.31
C ARG A 148 -6.33 24.44 15.94
N GLU A 149 -7.24 25.21 15.34
CA GLU A 149 -8.62 25.38 15.81
C GLU A 149 -9.61 24.47 15.04
N LEU A 150 -9.13 23.67 14.07
CA LEU A 150 -9.96 22.72 13.30
C LEU A 150 -10.31 21.45 14.08
N GLU A 151 -9.66 21.18 15.23
CA GLU A 151 -10.11 20.13 16.14
C GLU A 151 -11.45 20.52 16.75
N GLY A 152 -12.53 19.87 16.32
CA GLY A 152 -13.87 20.08 16.88
C GLY A 152 -14.79 20.99 16.08
N LEU A 153 -14.47 21.34 14.83
CA LEU A 153 -15.45 22.01 13.96
C LEU A 153 -16.72 21.16 13.84
N PRO A 154 -17.91 21.74 14.02
CA PRO A 154 -19.17 21.03 13.84
C PRO A 154 -19.27 20.51 12.40
N ALA A 155 -19.83 19.32 12.23
CA ALA A 155 -20.13 18.79 10.92
C ALA A 155 -21.07 19.79 10.20
N PRO A 156 -20.71 20.26 8.99
CA PRO A 156 -21.53 21.20 8.24
C PRO A 156 -22.84 20.56 7.79
N ASP A 157 -23.89 21.38 7.62
CA ASP A 157 -25.24 20.94 7.20
C ASP A 157 -25.25 20.27 5.82
N VAL A 158 -24.24 20.53 4.98
CA VAL A 158 -23.94 19.80 3.75
C VAL A 158 -22.47 19.39 3.81
N SER A 159 -22.21 18.11 4.04
CA SER A 159 -20.85 17.58 4.21
C SER A 159 -20.53 16.58 3.09
N VAL A 160 -19.70 16.99 2.13
CA VAL A 160 -19.09 16.03 1.21
C VAL A 160 -18.24 15.08 2.03
N HIS A 161 -18.45 13.78 1.84
CA HIS A 161 -17.79 12.78 2.66
C HIS A 161 -16.25 12.89 2.54
N LYS A 162 -15.56 12.71 3.66
CA LYS A 162 -14.08 12.85 3.75
C LYS A 162 -13.31 12.05 2.70
N GLN A 163 -13.87 10.95 2.19
CA GLN A 163 -13.21 10.13 1.18
C GLN A 163 -12.93 10.92 -0.11
N ASP A 164 -13.82 11.85 -0.47
CA ASP A 164 -13.74 12.65 -1.69
C ASP A 164 -12.95 13.93 -1.42
N VAL A 165 -13.19 14.57 -0.26
CA VAL A 165 -12.43 15.75 0.17
C VAL A 165 -10.93 15.43 0.32
N ASN A 166 -10.58 14.28 0.90
CA ASN A 166 -9.18 13.88 1.08
C ASN A 166 -8.44 13.69 -0.26
N ARG A 167 -9.16 13.36 -1.36
CA ARG A 167 -8.56 13.18 -2.70
C ARG A 167 -7.91 14.46 -3.20
N CYS A 168 -8.52 15.61 -2.90
CA CYS A 168 -8.01 16.91 -3.27
C CYS A 168 -6.59 17.13 -2.75
N LEU A 169 -6.22 16.53 -1.61
CA LEU A 169 -4.96 16.74 -0.91
C LEU A 169 -3.88 15.68 -1.18
N GLU A 170 -4.23 14.57 -1.85
CA GLU A 170 -3.30 13.48 -2.14
C GLU A 170 -1.99 13.90 -2.84
N PRO A 171 -1.96 14.94 -3.72
CA PRO A 171 -0.73 15.40 -4.36
C PRO A 171 0.41 15.82 -3.43
N TRP A 172 0.08 16.23 -2.21
CA TRP A 172 1.06 16.76 -1.24
C TRP A 172 1.40 15.77 -0.14
N LEU A 173 0.86 14.56 -0.18
CA LEU A 173 1.05 13.56 0.86
C LEU A 173 2.17 12.59 0.53
N TRP A 174 2.86 12.14 1.56
CA TRP A 174 3.60 10.88 1.55
C TRP A 174 2.65 9.71 1.85
N VAL A 175 3.04 8.52 1.43
CA VAL A 175 2.39 7.27 1.79
C VAL A 175 3.45 6.24 2.16
N THR A 176 3.26 5.59 3.30
CA THR A 176 4.04 4.42 3.69
C THR A 176 3.44 3.17 3.05
N GLN A 177 4.30 2.30 2.52
CA GLN A 177 3.88 0.99 2.03
C GLN A 177 4.78 -0.12 2.56
N ALA A 178 4.16 -1.23 2.98
CA ALA A 178 4.84 -2.50 3.13
C ALA A 178 4.78 -3.24 1.80
N VAL A 179 5.91 -3.76 1.34
CA VAL A 179 6.01 -4.50 0.07
C VAL A 179 6.80 -5.78 0.27
N THR A 180 6.22 -6.92 -0.08
CA THR A 180 6.87 -8.24 -0.06
C THR A 180 6.97 -8.81 -1.45
N ALA A 181 8.15 -9.29 -1.85
CA ALA A 181 8.35 -9.99 -3.11
C ALA A 181 9.56 -10.92 -3.06
N THR A 182 9.59 -11.90 -3.96
CA THR A 182 10.77 -12.74 -4.21
C THR A 182 11.85 -11.96 -4.96
N MET A 183 13.10 -12.43 -4.87
CA MET A 183 14.26 -11.73 -5.44
C MET A 183 14.18 -11.50 -6.96
N ASP A 184 13.53 -12.38 -7.72
CA ASP A 184 13.32 -12.21 -9.17
C ASP A 184 12.38 -11.03 -9.48
N HIS A 185 11.31 -10.86 -8.70
CA HIS A 185 10.39 -9.74 -8.82
C HIS A 185 11.04 -8.41 -8.40
N TRP A 186 11.85 -8.43 -7.34
CA TRP A 186 12.70 -7.28 -6.99
C TRP A 186 13.67 -6.94 -8.10
N SER A 187 14.33 -7.94 -8.69
CA SER A 187 15.28 -7.76 -9.79
C SER A 187 14.63 -7.10 -11.01
N ASN A 188 13.44 -7.56 -11.40
CA ASN A 188 12.68 -6.95 -12.49
C ASN A 188 12.25 -5.52 -12.16
N PHE A 189 11.77 -5.28 -10.93
CA PHE A 189 11.42 -3.93 -10.48
C PHE A 189 12.65 -2.99 -10.56
N PHE A 190 13.82 -3.42 -10.10
CA PHE A 190 15.05 -2.62 -10.19
C PHE A 190 15.48 -2.38 -11.63
N HIS A 191 15.40 -3.40 -12.50
CA HIS A 191 15.73 -3.26 -13.91
C HIS A 191 14.91 -2.14 -14.57
N LEU A 192 13.59 -2.13 -14.35
CA LEU A 192 12.69 -1.15 -14.92
C LEU A 192 12.79 0.22 -14.26
N ARG A 193 12.91 0.25 -12.92
CA ARG A 193 12.74 1.50 -12.15
C ARG A 193 14.04 2.19 -11.81
N CYS A 194 15.18 1.51 -11.79
CA CYS A 194 16.49 2.18 -11.67
C CYS A 194 16.95 2.82 -13.00
N HIS A 195 16.28 2.49 -14.11
CA HIS A 195 16.56 3.03 -15.43
C HIS A 195 16.42 4.56 -15.51
N ARG A 196 17.22 5.20 -16.37
CA ARG A 196 17.27 6.67 -16.47
C ARG A 196 15.95 7.31 -16.91
N ALA A 197 15.12 6.61 -17.68
CA ALA A 197 13.84 7.13 -18.17
C ALA A 197 12.68 6.94 -17.19
N ALA A 198 12.89 6.21 -16.08
CA ALA A 198 11.86 6.03 -15.05
C ALA A 198 11.56 7.36 -14.33
N HIS A 199 10.31 7.51 -13.88
CA HIS A 199 9.87 8.68 -13.14
C HIS A 199 10.85 9.00 -11.99
N PRO A 200 11.39 10.23 -11.87
CA PRO A 200 12.53 10.54 -11.02
C PRO A 200 12.36 10.11 -9.56
N ALA A 201 11.18 10.35 -8.98
CA ALA A 201 10.85 9.96 -7.62
C ALA A 201 10.81 8.42 -7.44
N LEU A 202 10.19 7.71 -8.38
CA LEU A 202 10.11 6.24 -8.35
C LEU A 202 11.51 5.62 -8.55
N ARG A 203 12.32 6.22 -9.41
CA ARG A 203 13.71 5.83 -9.63
C ARG A 203 14.56 5.98 -8.38
N LYS A 204 14.40 7.08 -7.65
CA LYS A 204 15.08 7.27 -6.36
C LYS A 204 14.65 6.19 -5.36
N LEU A 205 13.34 5.97 -5.21
CA LEU A 205 12.80 4.94 -4.32
C LEU A 205 13.34 3.54 -4.66
N ALA A 206 13.35 3.17 -5.94
CA ALA A 206 13.86 1.88 -6.40
C ALA A 206 15.36 1.70 -6.12
N ARG A 207 16.16 2.74 -6.30
CA ARG A 207 17.60 2.71 -5.96
C ARG A 207 17.83 2.62 -4.46
N MET A 208 17.02 3.30 -3.65
CA MET A 208 17.08 3.18 -2.19
C MET A 208 16.73 1.76 -1.75
N ALA A 209 15.67 1.16 -2.29
CA ALA A 209 15.30 -0.22 -2.04
C ALA A 209 16.39 -1.21 -2.47
N PHE A 210 16.98 -1.03 -3.65
CA PHE A 210 18.10 -1.85 -4.11
C PHE A 210 19.28 -1.80 -3.14
N LEU A 211 19.68 -0.60 -2.69
CA LEU A 211 20.78 -0.44 -1.73
C LEU A 211 20.46 -1.05 -0.37
N ALA A 212 19.23 -0.85 0.13
CA ALA A 212 18.78 -1.43 1.40
C ALA A 212 18.79 -2.96 1.36
N ILE A 213 18.28 -3.56 0.28
CA ILE A 213 18.26 -5.01 0.09
C ILE A 213 19.69 -5.55 -0.07
N ARG A 214 20.53 -4.91 -0.89
CA ARG A 214 21.94 -5.29 -1.06
C ARG A 214 22.74 -5.23 0.25
N GLY A 215 22.42 -4.28 1.12
CA GLY A 215 23.06 -4.13 2.43
C GLY A 215 22.52 -5.07 3.52
N SER A 216 21.38 -5.72 3.27
CA SER A 216 20.76 -6.64 4.23
C SER A 216 21.40 -8.04 4.18
N LYS A 217 21.29 -8.79 5.29
CA LYS A 217 21.73 -10.18 5.37
C LYS A 217 20.51 -11.11 5.48
N PRO A 218 20.38 -12.12 4.60
CA PRO A 218 19.27 -13.05 4.67
C PRO A 218 19.36 -13.92 5.93
N GLN A 219 18.24 -14.09 6.61
CA GLN A 219 18.05 -15.12 7.62
C GLN A 219 17.72 -16.45 6.94
N GLN A 220 18.53 -17.48 7.19
CA GLN A 220 18.24 -18.83 6.72
C GLN A 220 17.00 -19.37 7.43
N LEU A 221 16.06 -19.89 6.66
CA LEU A 221 14.85 -20.54 7.16
C LEU A 221 14.87 -22.01 6.79
N ALA A 222 14.53 -22.88 7.74
CA ALA A 222 14.16 -24.25 7.46
C ALA A 222 12.76 -24.30 6.83
N ARG A 223 12.40 -25.45 6.24
CA ARG A 223 11.05 -25.67 5.71
C ARG A 223 10.01 -25.35 6.79
N TYR A 224 8.96 -24.64 6.43
CA TYR A 224 7.88 -24.22 7.32
C TYR A 224 8.24 -23.21 8.42
N GLN A 225 9.45 -22.68 8.45
CA GLN A 225 9.73 -21.50 9.27
C GLN A 225 9.18 -20.24 8.59
N TRP A 226 8.64 -19.33 9.38
CA TRP A 226 7.95 -18.16 8.84
C TRP A 226 8.88 -16.98 8.54
N HIS A 227 8.66 -16.39 7.37
CA HIS A 227 9.00 -15.02 7.03
C HIS A 227 7.91 -14.10 7.59
N LEU A 228 8.24 -13.29 8.60
CA LEU A 228 7.32 -12.37 9.26
C LEU A 228 7.87 -10.93 9.24
N PRO A 229 7.27 -10.04 8.45
CA PRO A 229 7.56 -8.61 8.53
C PRO A 229 7.02 -8.00 9.82
N TYR A 230 7.67 -6.97 10.36
CA TYR A 230 7.29 -6.33 11.63
C TYR A 230 7.24 -7.27 12.85
N ASP A 231 7.95 -8.39 12.80
CA ASP A 231 8.08 -9.30 13.94
C ASP A 231 9.40 -9.02 14.66
N ASP A 232 9.30 -8.66 15.95
CA ASP A 232 10.44 -8.30 16.81
C ASP A 232 11.10 -9.54 17.44
N GLY A 233 10.57 -10.74 17.17
CA GLY A 233 11.06 -11.98 17.76
C GLY A 233 12.36 -12.46 17.10
N GLU A 234 13.40 -12.71 17.91
CA GLU A 234 14.74 -13.03 17.39
C GLU A 234 14.84 -14.43 16.75
N ALA A 235 14.05 -15.40 17.19
CA ALA A 235 14.12 -16.77 16.70
C ALA A 235 13.02 -17.08 15.66
N PRO A 236 13.37 -17.68 14.50
CA PRO A 236 12.39 -18.37 13.66
C PRO A 236 11.64 -19.40 14.48
N PHE A 237 10.34 -19.50 14.26
CA PHE A 237 9.56 -20.61 14.78
C PHE A 237 8.93 -21.36 13.61
N TRP A 238 8.63 -22.62 13.87
CA TRP A 238 7.98 -23.49 12.91
C TRP A 238 6.49 -23.13 12.83
N ALA A 239 5.94 -23.11 11.62
CA ALA A 239 4.51 -23.26 11.49
C ALA A 239 4.07 -24.50 12.28
N PRO A 240 2.91 -24.48 12.96
CA PRO A 240 2.30 -25.72 13.43
C PRO A 240 2.32 -26.72 12.27
N ASN A 241 2.63 -27.98 12.59
CA ASN A 241 2.96 -29.01 11.62
C ASN A 241 1.97 -28.96 10.43
N LEU A 242 2.48 -28.82 9.20
CA LEU A 242 1.60 -28.79 8.03
C LEU A 242 0.83 -30.11 7.84
N ALA A 243 1.26 -31.19 8.50
CA ALA A 243 0.47 -32.41 8.63
C ALA A 243 -0.84 -32.25 9.44
N THR A 244 -0.92 -31.27 10.36
CA THR A 244 -2.15 -30.87 11.07
C THR A 244 -2.98 -29.82 10.33
N ILE A 245 -2.41 -29.16 9.30
CA ILE A 245 -3.08 -28.14 8.46
C ILE A 245 -3.95 -28.78 7.35
N TRP A 246 -3.89 -30.12 7.22
CA TRP A 246 -4.61 -30.91 6.24
C TRP A 246 -5.87 -31.59 6.82
N PRO A 247 -7.10 -31.32 6.31
CA PRO A 247 -7.60 -30.14 5.62
C PRO A 247 -8.53 -29.32 6.52
N GLY A 248 -8.15 -28.06 6.78
CA GLY A 248 -9.01 -27.09 7.49
C GLY A 248 -8.34 -26.53 8.73
N VAL A 249 -7.62 -25.42 8.56
CA VAL A 249 -7.09 -24.64 9.68
C VAL A 249 -8.26 -23.88 10.29
N ALA A 250 -8.59 -24.14 11.56
CA ALA A 250 -9.44 -23.22 12.28
C ALA A 250 -8.67 -21.91 12.43
N LEU A 251 -9.34 -20.76 12.29
CA LEU A 251 -8.68 -19.44 12.37
C LEU A 251 -7.87 -19.27 13.68
N ASP A 252 -8.29 -19.97 14.75
CA ASP A 252 -7.64 -19.98 16.06
C ASP A 252 -6.28 -20.70 16.07
N ASP A 253 -6.00 -21.56 15.08
CA ASP A 253 -4.74 -22.30 14.93
C ASP A 253 -3.62 -21.45 14.29
N ILE A 254 -3.95 -20.24 13.79
CA ILE A 254 -2.95 -19.33 13.24
C ILE A 254 -2.11 -18.76 14.38
N HIS A 255 -0.81 -19.06 14.35
CA HIS A 255 0.12 -18.69 15.41
C HIS A 255 0.07 -17.17 15.72
N PRO A 256 0.07 -16.75 17.01
CA PRO A 256 -0.07 -15.34 17.41
C PRO A 256 0.91 -14.37 16.74
N ARG A 257 2.16 -14.79 16.48
CA ARG A 257 3.16 -13.98 15.73
C ARG A 257 2.79 -13.75 14.26
N VAL A 258 2.13 -14.71 13.61
CA VAL A 258 1.61 -14.53 12.24
C VAL A 258 0.48 -13.50 12.26
N ARG A 259 -0.43 -13.61 13.23
CA ARG A 259 -1.53 -12.66 13.43
C ARG A 259 -1.02 -11.25 13.72
N ALA A 260 0.00 -11.13 14.57
CA ALA A 260 0.67 -9.86 14.88
C ALA A 260 1.36 -9.24 13.67
N SER A 261 2.12 -10.04 12.90
CA SER A 261 2.74 -9.57 11.66
C SER A 261 1.70 -9.07 10.65
N ALA A 262 0.61 -9.83 10.43
CA ALA A 262 -0.47 -9.41 9.53
C ALA A 262 -1.19 -8.15 10.01
N ALA A 263 -1.47 -8.04 11.31
CA ALA A 263 -2.07 -6.85 11.91
C ALA A 263 -1.18 -5.61 11.72
N ARG A 264 0.14 -5.73 11.92
CA ARG A 264 1.10 -4.65 11.72
C ARG A 264 1.23 -4.25 10.24
N CYS A 265 1.21 -5.22 9.32
CA CYS A 265 1.09 -4.94 7.88
C CYS A 265 -0.19 -4.14 7.56
N ALA A 266 -1.31 -4.45 8.21
CA ALA A 266 -2.54 -3.67 8.07
C ALA A 266 -2.40 -2.27 8.69
N TRP A 267 -1.67 -2.10 9.79
CA TRP A 267 -1.49 -0.79 10.44
C TRP A 267 -0.66 0.19 9.64
N VAL A 268 0.21 -0.27 8.74
CA VAL A 268 0.80 0.57 7.70
C VAL A 268 -0.31 1.27 6.91
N SER A 269 -1.46 0.61 6.73
CA SER A 269 -2.63 1.19 6.08
C SER A 269 -3.41 2.20 6.95
N TYR A 270 -3.22 2.18 8.28
CA TYR A 270 -3.96 3.00 9.23
C TYR A 270 -3.13 4.15 9.84
N GLU A 271 -1.80 4.16 9.65
CA GLU A 271 -0.86 5.14 10.21
C GLU A 271 -1.27 5.57 11.63
N ASN A 272 -1.30 4.61 12.56
CA ASN A 272 -1.64 4.86 13.96
C ASN A 272 -0.37 4.75 14.83
N PRO A 273 0.44 5.82 14.91
CA PRO A 273 1.68 5.82 15.68
C PRO A 273 1.46 5.60 17.19
N ASP A 274 0.24 5.85 17.68
CA ASP A 274 -0.13 5.72 19.09
C ASP A 274 -0.68 4.33 19.44
N LYS A 275 -0.81 3.42 18.46
CA LYS A 275 -1.31 2.08 18.72
C LYS A 275 -0.20 1.24 19.32
N GLU A 276 -0.26 1.06 20.64
CA GLU A 276 0.59 0.07 21.31
C GLU A 276 0.41 -1.30 20.64
N ALA A 277 1.54 -1.88 20.22
CA ALA A 277 1.56 -3.12 19.47
C ALA A 277 1.44 -4.35 20.38
N THR A 278 0.50 -4.32 21.33
CA THR A 278 0.19 -5.45 22.21
C THR A 278 -0.37 -6.62 21.41
N GLN A 279 -0.20 -7.84 21.93
CA GLN A 279 -0.74 -9.03 21.27
C GLN A 279 -2.27 -8.96 21.14
N GLU A 280 -2.96 -8.44 22.16
CA GLU A 280 -4.41 -8.24 22.13
C GLU A 280 -4.83 -7.26 21.03
N ALA A 281 -4.16 -6.12 20.89
CA ALA A 281 -4.45 -5.14 19.84
C ALA A 281 -4.22 -5.72 18.43
N CYS A 282 -3.19 -6.56 18.28
CA CYS A 282 -2.90 -7.31 17.07
C CYS A 282 -4.03 -8.31 16.75
N ASP A 283 -4.40 -9.15 17.71
CA ASP A 283 -5.44 -10.16 17.54
C ASP A 283 -6.80 -9.53 17.24
N ASN A 284 -7.17 -8.44 17.91
CA ASN A 284 -8.38 -7.66 17.62
C ASN A 284 -8.41 -7.12 16.18
N THR A 285 -7.24 -6.73 15.64
CA THR A 285 -7.15 -6.30 14.24
C THR A 285 -7.28 -7.50 13.31
N PHE A 286 -6.54 -8.57 13.60
CA PHE A 286 -6.55 -9.79 12.80
C PHE A 286 -7.96 -10.35 12.65
N THR A 287 -8.69 -10.51 13.76
CA THR A 287 -10.08 -11.00 13.77
C THR A 287 -11.00 -10.16 12.89
N LYS A 288 -10.85 -8.82 12.90
CA LYS A 288 -11.63 -7.94 12.02
C LYS A 288 -11.31 -8.15 10.54
N LEU A 289 -10.02 -8.34 10.21
CA LEU A 289 -9.58 -8.59 8.84
C LEU A 289 -10.10 -9.93 8.29
N VAL A 290 -10.05 -10.98 9.13
CA VAL A 290 -10.46 -12.33 8.70
C VAL A 290 -11.96 -12.60 8.81
N GLY A 291 -12.66 -11.84 9.66
CA GLY A 291 -14.10 -11.97 9.89
C GLY A 291 -14.97 -11.22 8.88
N SER A 292 -14.41 -10.30 8.10
CA SER A 292 -15.19 -9.55 7.10
C SER A 292 -15.59 -10.41 5.90
N SER A 293 -16.70 -10.05 5.25
CA SER A 293 -17.11 -10.60 3.97
C SER A 293 -17.36 -9.43 3.01
N PRO A 294 -16.53 -9.23 1.96
CA PRO A 294 -15.40 -10.08 1.56
C PRO A 294 -14.24 -10.06 2.58
N LEU A 295 -13.42 -11.11 2.53
CA LEU A 295 -12.23 -11.26 3.36
C LEU A 295 -11.23 -10.14 3.05
N HIS A 296 -10.75 -9.43 4.08
CA HIS A 296 -9.74 -8.39 3.88
C HIS A 296 -8.32 -8.97 3.89
N ALA A 297 -8.00 -9.77 2.87
CA ALA A 297 -6.86 -10.69 2.84
C ALA A 297 -5.47 -10.07 2.56
N SER A 298 -5.41 -8.82 2.07
CA SER A 298 -4.14 -8.21 1.64
C SER A 298 -3.06 -8.16 2.72
N PRO A 299 -3.34 -7.85 4.00
CA PRO A 299 -2.31 -7.88 5.05
C PRO A 299 -1.69 -9.27 5.27
N GLN A 300 -2.41 -10.35 4.95
CA GLN A 300 -1.98 -11.74 5.10
C GLN A 300 -1.17 -12.27 3.90
N GLU A 301 -0.94 -11.43 2.89
CA GLU A 301 -0.06 -11.76 1.77
C GLU A 301 1.43 -11.65 2.12
N HIS A 302 1.76 -10.97 3.21
CA HIS A 302 3.14 -10.65 3.55
C HIS A 302 3.84 -11.77 4.34
N GLN A 303 3.08 -12.57 5.09
CA GLN A 303 3.60 -13.68 5.88
C GLN A 303 3.65 -14.94 5.01
N ALA A 304 4.79 -15.60 4.95
CA ALA A 304 4.94 -16.83 4.18
C ALA A 304 5.99 -17.77 4.77
N CYS A 305 5.95 -19.05 4.39
CA CYS A 305 6.98 -20.03 4.76
C CYS A 305 7.38 -20.87 3.55
N PRO A 306 8.60 -21.45 3.51
CA PRO A 306 9.02 -22.31 2.41
C PRO A 306 8.51 -23.75 2.65
N PRO A 307 7.62 -24.29 1.81
CA PRO A 307 7.20 -25.68 1.92
C PRO A 307 8.17 -26.63 1.19
N PRO A 308 8.05 -27.97 1.36
CA PRO A 308 8.61 -28.94 0.43
C PRO A 308 8.10 -28.68 -1.00
N PRO A 309 8.95 -28.82 -2.04
CA PRO A 309 8.52 -28.65 -3.43
C PRO A 309 7.34 -29.53 -3.84
N SER A 310 7.22 -30.73 -3.27
CA SER A 310 6.12 -31.66 -3.51
C SER A 310 4.76 -31.13 -3.07
N LEU A 311 4.70 -30.17 -2.12
CA LEU A 311 3.44 -29.59 -1.66
C LEU A 311 2.66 -28.98 -2.83
N PHE A 312 3.32 -28.18 -3.65
CA PHE A 312 2.66 -27.48 -4.74
C PHE A 312 2.37 -28.38 -5.95
N GLN A 313 3.10 -29.49 -6.10
CA GLN A 313 2.78 -30.51 -7.10
C GLN A 313 1.48 -31.24 -6.72
N ALA A 314 1.35 -31.61 -5.44
CA ALA A 314 0.15 -32.26 -4.92
C ALA A 314 -1.04 -31.31 -4.80
N MET A 315 -0.78 -30.03 -4.51
CA MET A 315 -1.81 -29.03 -4.24
C MET A 315 -1.47 -27.67 -4.89
N PRO A 316 -1.70 -27.54 -6.20
CA PRO A 316 -1.42 -26.30 -6.93
C PRO A 316 -2.20 -25.09 -6.40
N GLN A 317 -3.36 -25.29 -5.76
CA GLN A 317 -4.20 -24.21 -5.24
C GLN A 317 -3.54 -23.34 -4.16
N TYR A 318 -2.48 -23.84 -3.50
CA TYR A 318 -1.73 -23.08 -2.50
C TYR A 318 -0.61 -22.22 -3.11
N GLN A 319 -0.34 -22.35 -4.41
CA GLN A 319 0.57 -21.44 -5.11
C GLN A 319 -0.08 -20.04 -5.23
N SER A 320 0.78 -19.03 -5.31
CA SER A 320 0.41 -17.62 -5.34
C SER A 320 1.57 -16.78 -5.90
N ASN A 321 1.48 -15.45 -5.82
CA ASN A 321 2.43 -14.50 -6.37
C ASN A 321 3.86 -14.59 -5.80
N LEU A 322 4.05 -15.14 -4.60
CA LEU A 322 5.38 -15.36 -4.02
C LEU A 322 5.89 -16.75 -4.39
N THR A 323 6.54 -16.86 -5.55
CA THR A 323 6.97 -18.16 -6.11
C THR A 323 7.84 -18.96 -5.13
N GLY A 324 7.41 -20.19 -4.84
CA GLY A 324 8.10 -21.09 -3.90
C GLY A 324 7.77 -20.87 -2.42
N TRP A 325 6.87 -19.95 -2.10
CA TRP A 325 6.48 -19.62 -0.72
C TRP A 325 4.98 -19.83 -0.49
N LEU A 326 4.64 -20.50 0.62
CA LEU A 326 3.26 -20.68 1.06
C LEU A 326 2.84 -19.45 1.90
N GLN A 327 1.98 -18.60 1.34
CA GLN A 327 1.46 -17.40 2.03
C GLN A 327 0.37 -17.73 3.05
N ALA A 328 0.33 -16.99 4.15
CA ALA A 328 -0.70 -17.12 5.19
C ALA A 328 -2.12 -16.92 4.63
N ARG A 329 -2.31 -16.00 3.66
CA ARG A 329 -3.62 -15.81 3.01
C ARG A 329 -4.21 -17.10 2.41
N LYS A 330 -3.36 -17.99 1.91
CA LYS A 330 -3.78 -19.26 1.27
C LYS A 330 -4.28 -20.29 2.27
N LEU A 331 -4.07 -20.05 3.57
CA LEU A 331 -4.60 -20.88 4.66
C LEU A 331 -5.99 -20.43 5.11
N LEU A 332 -6.46 -19.26 4.65
CA LEU A 332 -7.74 -18.70 5.07
C LEU A 332 -8.87 -19.21 4.16
N PRO A 333 -10.03 -19.58 4.74
CA PRO A 333 -11.21 -19.88 3.94
C PRO A 333 -11.69 -18.61 3.23
N ARG A 334 -12.19 -18.78 1.99
CA ARG A 334 -12.74 -17.69 1.16
C ARG A 334 -11.71 -16.61 0.79
N GLU A 335 -10.41 -16.93 0.77
CA GLU A 335 -9.36 -16.00 0.35
C GLU A 335 -9.52 -15.53 -1.10
N ALA A 336 -10.06 -16.40 -1.95
CA ALA A 336 -10.43 -16.08 -3.32
C ALA A 336 -11.83 -16.60 -3.60
N VAL A 337 -12.66 -15.75 -4.20
CA VAL A 337 -13.95 -16.14 -4.78
C VAL A 337 -13.71 -16.55 -6.23
N LYS A 338 -13.96 -17.82 -6.56
CA LYS A 338 -13.78 -18.35 -7.93
C LYS A 338 -14.97 -18.07 -8.83
N GLU A 339 -16.16 -17.98 -8.25
CA GLU A 339 -17.41 -17.71 -8.93
C GLU A 339 -18.17 -16.65 -8.13
N TYR A 340 -18.52 -15.55 -8.78
CA TYR A 340 -19.26 -14.45 -8.17
C TYR A 340 -20.69 -14.46 -8.72
N SER A 341 -21.62 -14.95 -7.91
CA SER A 341 -23.03 -15.11 -8.26
C SER A 341 -23.89 -14.40 -7.19
N PRO A 342 -24.00 -13.05 -7.24
CA PRO A 342 -24.79 -12.27 -6.28
C PRO A 342 -26.29 -12.55 -6.43
N SER A 343 -27.08 -12.26 -5.39
CA SER A 343 -28.54 -12.36 -5.48
C SER A 343 -29.12 -11.30 -6.41
N ASP A 344 -30.26 -11.59 -7.02
CA ASP A 344 -31.00 -10.62 -7.85
C ASP A 344 -31.32 -9.33 -7.07
N GLU A 345 -31.60 -9.44 -5.77
CA GLU A 345 -31.80 -8.30 -4.87
C GLU A 345 -30.54 -7.42 -4.76
N LEU A 346 -29.36 -8.03 -4.63
CA LEU A 346 -28.09 -7.29 -4.59
C LEU A 346 -27.82 -6.64 -5.95
N VAL A 347 -28.05 -7.35 -7.06
CA VAL A 347 -27.89 -6.78 -8.41
C VAL A 347 -28.84 -5.61 -8.63
N ALA A 348 -30.10 -5.74 -8.23
CA ALA A 348 -31.08 -4.66 -8.34
C ALA A 348 -30.68 -3.42 -7.51
N SER A 349 -30.02 -3.62 -6.38
CA SER A 349 -29.52 -2.52 -5.55
C SER A 349 -28.43 -1.67 -6.22
N TRP A 350 -27.78 -2.16 -7.28
CA TRP A 350 -26.73 -1.43 -8.01
C TRP A 350 -27.27 -0.38 -8.97
N GLY A 351 -28.59 -0.33 -9.19
CA GLY A 351 -29.22 0.62 -10.11
C GLY A 351 -28.70 2.07 -10.01
N PRO A 352 -28.57 2.66 -8.80
CA PRO A 352 -28.01 4.00 -8.62
C PRO A 352 -26.57 4.16 -9.10
N ASP A 353 -25.74 3.11 -9.01
CA ASP A 353 -24.33 3.13 -9.41
C ASP A 353 -24.13 2.94 -10.92
N LEU A 354 -25.17 2.48 -11.64
CA LEU A 354 -25.12 2.11 -13.06
C LEU A 354 -25.93 3.06 -13.97
N MET A 355 -26.61 4.05 -13.39
CA MET A 355 -27.32 5.08 -14.16
C MET A 355 -26.31 5.96 -14.92
N GLU A 356 -26.65 6.42 -16.12
CA GLU A 356 -25.79 7.35 -16.86
C GLU A 356 -25.57 8.62 -16.03
N ASP A 357 -24.30 8.99 -15.87
CA ASP A 357 -23.88 10.20 -15.17
C ASP A 357 -24.46 11.44 -15.87
N GLY A 358 -25.60 11.94 -15.39
CA GLY A 358 -26.14 13.23 -15.78
C GLY A 358 -25.38 14.35 -15.09
N LEU A 359 -24.39 14.93 -15.78
CA LEU A 359 -23.79 16.21 -15.43
C LEU A 359 -24.31 17.33 -16.34
#